data_AF-A0A8S3TMH6-F1
#
_entry.id   AF-A0A8S3TMH6-F1
#
_cell.length_a   1.000
_cell.length_b   1.000
_cell.length_c   1.000
_cell.angle_alpha   90.00
_cell.angle_beta   90.00
_cell.angle_gamma   90.00
#
_symmetry.space_group_name_H-M   'P 1'
#
loop_
_entity.id
_entity.type
_entity.pdbx_description
1 polymer ?
#
loop_
_entity_poly.entity_id
_entity_poly.type
_entity_poly.pdbx_seq_one_letter_code
_entity_poly.pdbx_strand_id
1 'polypeptide(L)'
;MDSSYQNNFVIDGEADVSQWAFIPVTLMYIRPMGQHFGCNPVRNGSIDDNNDIYSNDKTSKLWDYFKPGVDKRRVSDSQSGATKFFVQSDGISYKGRYIDYGIIDTRQMVYETVAYVGVKNPRSGSATSFLYLHQVYCIQDFQPQESFRGF
;
A
#
# COMPACT_ATOMS: atom_id res chain seq x y z
N MET A 1 -9.35 9.46 5.55
CA MET A 1 -10.54 9.28 4.70
C MET A 1 -10.37 7.98 3.93
N ASP A 2 -11.08 6.92 4.35
CA ASP A 2 -11.27 5.69 3.57
C ASP A 2 -12.44 5.91 2.60
N SER A 3 -12.24 6.71 1.55
CA SER A 3 -13.24 6.87 0.50
C SER A 3 -12.92 5.92 -0.65
N SER A 4 -13.89 5.09 -1.04
CA SER A 4 -13.84 4.35 -2.30
C SER A 4 -13.68 5.35 -3.44
N TYR A 5 -12.65 5.18 -4.27
CA TYR A 5 -12.43 6.00 -5.45
C TYR A 5 -12.87 5.23 -6.69
N GLN A 6 -13.62 5.89 -7.57
CA GLN A 6 -14.02 5.36 -8.85
C GLN A 6 -13.53 6.30 -9.95
N ASN A 7 -12.71 5.78 -10.85
CA ASN A 7 -12.28 6.54 -12.03
C ASN A 7 -13.48 6.83 -12.93
N ASN A 8 -13.59 8.08 -13.39
CA ASN A 8 -14.59 8.48 -14.38
C ASN A 8 -14.11 8.25 -15.84
N PHE A 9 -12.83 7.89 -16.02
CA PHE A 9 -12.18 7.68 -17.32
C PHE A 9 -12.32 8.88 -18.28
N VAL A 10 -12.33 10.11 -17.73
CA VAL A 10 -12.46 11.34 -18.51
C VAL A 10 -11.11 11.98 -18.81
N ILE A 11 -10.83 12.25 -20.09
CA ILE A 11 -9.71 13.09 -20.54
C ILE A 11 -10.29 14.27 -21.32
N ASP A 12 -9.87 15.49 -20.96
CA ASP A 12 -10.25 16.74 -21.63
C ASP A 12 -11.79 16.96 -21.77
N GLY A 13 -12.57 16.31 -20.91
CA GLY A 13 -14.04 16.37 -20.89
C GLY A 13 -14.74 15.20 -21.59
N GLU A 14 -13.99 14.32 -22.25
CA GLU A 14 -14.52 13.15 -22.95
C GLU A 14 -14.34 11.88 -22.11
N ALA A 15 -15.43 11.17 -21.84
CA ALA A 15 -15.43 9.89 -21.13
C ALA A 15 -15.16 8.74 -22.13
N ASP A 16 -13.88 8.40 -22.31
CA ASP A 16 -13.47 7.30 -23.18
C ASP A 16 -12.24 6.58 -22.62
N VAL A 17 -12.41 5.31 -22.26
CA VAL A 17 -11.33 4.45 -21.74
C VAL A 17 -10.21 4.24 -22.76
N SER A 18 -10.50 4.32 -24.08
CA SER A 18 -9.50 4.12 -25.13
C SER A 18 -8.43 5.21 -25.15
N GLN A 19 -8.75 6.39 -24.60
CA GLN A 19 -7.81 7.50 -24.43
C GLN A 19 -6.83 7.29 -23.27
N TRP A 20 -6.98 6.21 -22.49
CA TRP A 20 -6.07 5.86 -21.39
C TRP A 20 -5.13 4.71 -21.79
N ALA A 21 -3.88 4.81 -21.35
CA ALA A 21 -2.93 3.72 -21.33
C ALA A 21 -2.59 3.38 -19.88
N PHE A 22 -2.58 2.09 -19.55
CA PHE A 22 -2.34 1.61 -18.19
C PHE A 22 -0.91 1.13 -18.04
N ILE A 23 -0.17 1.73 -17.11
CA ILE A 23 1.20 1.36 -16.77
C ILE A 23 1.18 0.56 -15.47
N PRO A 24 1.71 -0.67 -15.45
CA PRO A 24 1.84 -1.43 -14.21
C PRO A 24 2.89 -0.78 -13.30
N VAL A 25 2.54 -0.63 -12.03
CA VAL A 25 3.43 -0.14 -10.96
C VAL A 25 3.57 -1.25 -9.93
N THR A 26 4.75 -1.89 -9.94
CA THR A 26 5.12 -2.89 -8.95
C THR A 26 5.51 -2.21 -7.65
N LEU A 27 4.89 -2.65 -6.57
CA LEU A 27 5.16 -2.18 -5.22
C LEU A 27 5.67 -3.32 -4.38
N MET A 28 6.85 -3.09 -3.84
CA MET A 28 7.53 -4.00 -2.96
C MET A 28 7.56 -3.41 -1.56
N TYR A 29 6.95 -4.13 -0.62
CA TYR A 29 7.01 -3.83 0.79
C TYR A 29 8.02 -4.77 1.45
N ILE A 30 8.89 -4.18 2.26
CA ILE A 30 9.82 -4.91 3.11
C ILE A 30 9.59 -4.42 4.51
N ARG A 31 9.32 -5.36 5.40
CA ARG A 31 8.91 -5.05 6.76
C ARG A 31 10.05 -4.36 7.53
N PRO A 32 9.78 -3.21 8.20
CA PRO A 32 10.72 -2.59 9.14
C PRO A 32 11.05 -3.52 10.33
N MET A 33 12.22 -3.34 10.94
CA MET A 33 12.57 -4.10 12.15
C MET A 33 11.75 -3.69 13.36
N GLY A 34 11.43 -4.64 14.23
CA GLY A 34 10.81 -4.38 15.55
C GLY A 34 9.30 -4.15 15.52
N GLN A 35 8.61 -4.59 14.46
CA GLN A 35 7.15 -4.62 14.43
C GLN A 35 6.60 -5.84 15.17
N HIS A 36 5.51 -5.64 15.91
CA HIS A 36 4.78 -6.67 16.65
C HIS A 36 3.31 -6.64 16.23
N PHE A 37 2.73 -7.81 15.98
CA PHE A 37 1.35 -7.99 15.51
C PHE A 37 0.48 -8.77 16.52
N GLY A 38 1.01 -9.07 17.71
CA GLY A 38 0.30 -9.84 18.75
C GLY A 38 0.03 -11.28 18.34
N CYS A 39 0.80 -11.83 17.40
CA CYS A 39 0.62 -13.18 16.90
C CYS A 39 1.50 -14.15 17.68
N ASN A 40 1.15 -14.37 18.95
CA ASN A 40 1.94 -15.16 19.88
C ASN A 40 1.73 -16.68 19.69
N PRO A 41 2.79 -17.48 19.50
CA PRO A 41 2.64 -18.92 19.33
C PRO A 41 2.31 -19.61 20.67
N VAL A 42 1.63 -20.75 20.60
CA VAL A 42 1.47 -21.65 21.75
C VAL A 42 2.66 -22.62 21.79
N ARG A 43 3.38 -22.65 22.92
CA ARG A 43 4.47 -23.58 23.18
C ARG A 43 4.18 -24.33 24.48
N ASN A 44 4.25 -25.66 24.44
CA ASN A 44 3.97 -26.53 25.59
C ASN A 44 2.63 -26.25 26.29
N GLY A 45 1.59 -25.90 25.52
CA GLY A 45 0.25 -25.61 26.04
C GLY A 45 0.09 -24.23 26.69
N SER A 46 1.10 -23.36 26.63
CA SER A 46 1.02 -21.97 27.10
C SER A 46 1.32 -20.99 25.96
N ILE A 47 0.71 -19.81 26.02
CA ILE A 47 0.96 -18.73 25.06
C ILE A 47 2.36 -18.16 25.36
N ASP A 48 3.18 -18.00 24.33
CA ASP A 48 4.49 -17.37 24.40
C ASP A 48 4.37 -15.87 24.05
N ASP A 49 3.97 -15.06 25.02
CA ASP A 49 3.70 -13.62 24.84
C ASP A 49 4.94 -12.81 24.42
N ASN A 50 6.15 -13.37 24.62
CA ASN A 50 7.41 -12.71 24.29
C ASN A 50 7.82 -12.89 22.83
N ASN A 51 7.17 -13.78 22.10
CA ASN A 51 7.49 -14.07 20.71
C ASN A 51 6.28 -13.78 19.82
N ASP A 52 6.49 -13.04 18.75
CA ASP A 52 5.53 -12.94 17.65
C ASP A 52 6.02 -13.86 16.53
N ILE A 53 5.15 -14.68 15.94
CA ILE A 53 5.52 -15.53 14.80
C ILE A 53 6.01 -14.73 13.59
N TYR A 54 5.69 -13.43 13.55
CA TYR A 54 6.10 -12.47 12.56
C TYR A 54 7.27 -11.58 13.03
N SER A 55 7.85 -11.77 14.22
CA SER A 55 9.07 -11.03 14.62
C SER A 55 10.20 -11.20 13.59
N ASN A 56 10.89 -10.11 13.23
CA ASN A 56 11.87 -10.09 12.12
C ASN A 56 13.28 -9.65 12.52
N ASP A 57 13.87 -10.31 13.51
CA ASP A 57 15.20 -9.97 14.02
C ASP A 57 16.33 -10.02 12.97
N LYS A 58 16.05 -10.50 11.75
CA LYS A 58 17.02 -10.73 10.66
C LYS A 58 16.74 -9.97 9.35
N THR A 59 15.76 -9.06 9.29
CA THR A 59 15.42 -8.33 8.04
C THR A 59 16.43 -7.28 7.59
N SER A 60 17.35 -6.85 8.46
CA SER A 60 18.32 -5.80 8.12
C SER A 60 19.14 -6.11 6.86
N LYS A 61 19.48 -7.39 6.64
CA LYS A 61 20.30 -7.85 5.50
C LYS A 61 19.50 -8.05 4.20
N LEU A 62 18.17 -8.06 4.24
CA LEU A 62 17.34 -8.23 3.03
C LEU A 62 17.47 -7.04 2.09
N TRP A 63 17.65 -5.83 2.64
CA TRP A 63 17.81 -4.60 1.87
C TRP A 63 18.98 -4.61 0.89
N ASP A 64 20.02 -5.38 1.19
CA ASP A 64 21.23 -5.49 0.38
C ASP A 64 21.01 -6.30 -0.91
N TYR A 65 19.92 -7.09 -0.99
CA TYR A 65 19.59 -7.91 -2.15
C TYR A 65 18.67 -7.20 -3.16
N PHE A 66 18.11 -6.04 -2.81
CA PHE A 66 17.25 -5.28 -3.72
C PHE A 66 18.06 -4.33 -4.60
N LYS A 67 17.77 -4.36 -5.91
CA LYS A 67 18.56 -3.65 -6.92
C LYS A 67 18.59 -2.12 -6.70
N PRO A 68 19.72 -1.45 -6.99
CA PRO A 68 19.77 0.01 -7.05
C PRO A 68 18.85 0.56 -8.17
N GLY A 69 18.10 1.62 -7.88
CA GLY A 69 17.16 2.26 -8.82
C GLY A 69 15.68 2.22 -8.43
N VAL A 70 15.33 1.52 -7.34
CA VAL A 70 13.98 1.56 -6.77
C VAL A 70 13.82 2.81 -5.91
N ASP A 71 12.77 3.60 -6.14
CA ASP A 71 12.42 4.71 -5.25
C ASP A 71 12.02 4.14 -3.88
N LYS A 72 12.80 4.48 -2.85
CA LYS A 72 12.60 3.98 -1.49
C LYS A 72 11.76 4.97 -0.72
N ARG A 73 10.49 4.66 -0.53
CA ARG A 73 9.60 5.45 0.32
C ARG A 73 9.36 4.75 1.65
N ARG A 74 9.53 5.51 2.75
CA ARG A 74 9.05 5.05 4.05
C ARG A 74 7.54 5.14 4.07
N VAL A 75 6.92 4.01 4.38
CA VAL A 75 5.48 3.83 4.52
C VAL A 75 5.25 3.47 5.97
N SER A 76 4.28 4.10 6.59
CA SER A 76 3.94 3.83 7.98
C SER A 76 3.07 2.57 8.04
N ASP A 77 3.06 1.84 9.14
CA ASP A 77 2.17 0.69 9.27
C ASP A 77 0.81 1.11 9.84
N SER A 78 -0.25 0.48 9.35
CA SER A 78 -1.60 0.58 9.91
C SER A 78 -1.76 -0.20 11.21
N GLN A 79 -0.75 -0.99 11.62
CA GLN A 79 -0.74 -1.93 12.76
C GLN A 79 -1.75 -3.09 12.66
N SER A 80 -2.72 -3.01 11.75
CA SER A 80 -3.72 -4.06 11.52
C SER A 80 -3.16 -5.29 10.79
N GLY A 81 -1.92 -5.22 10.29
CA GLY A 81 -1.31 -6.24 9.44
C GLY A 81 -1.65 -6.11 7.95
N ALA A 82 -2.42 -5.07 7.55
CA ALA A 82 -2.69 -4.80 6.14
C ALA A 82 -2.78 -3.29 5.86
N THR A 83 -2.14 -2.84 4.78
CA THR A 83 -2.09 -1.43 4.39
C THR A 83 -2.57 -1.24 2.96
N LYS A 84 -3.40 -0.22 2.75
CA LYS A 84 -3.84 0.23 1.43
C LYS A 84 -2.94 1.36 0.93
N PHE A 85 -2.46 1.24 -0.29
CA PHE A 85 -1.71 2.28 -0.99
C PHE A 85 -2.46 2.69 -2.24
N PHE A 86 -2.22 3.91 -2.70
CA PHE A 86 -2.80 4.46 -3.90
C PHE A 86 -1.70 4.90 -4.86
N VAL A 87 -1.90 4.56 -6.12
CA VAL A 87 -1.10 5.04 -7.22
C VAL A 87 -1.98 5.99 -8.03
N GLN A 88 -1.51 7.23 -8.17
CA GLN A 88 -2.27 8.28 -8.84
C GLN A 88 -1.45 8.88 -9.98
N SER A 89 -2.13 9.27 -11.06
CA SER A 89 -1.61 10.20 -12.04
C SER A 89 -2.49 11.46 -12.12
N ASP A 90 -1.84 12.59 -12.32
CA ASP A 90 -2.49 13.84 -12.72
C ASP A 90 -1.89 14.34 -14.03
N GLY A 91 -2.74 14.56 -15.02
CA GLY A 91 -2.34 15.15 -16.30
C GLY A 91 -1.89 16.61 -16.13
N ILE A 92 -0.75 16.95 -16.73
CA ILE A 92 -0.23 18.31 -16.81
C ILE A 92 -0.67 18.95 -18.12
N SER A 93 -0.51 18.21 -19.23
CA SER A 93 -0.86 18.68 -20.57
C SER A 93 -2.28 18.29 -21.02
N TYR A 94 -3.05 17.66 -20.15
CA TYR A 94 -4.43 17.25 -20.36
C TYR A 94 -5.19 17.27 -19.04
N LYS A 95 -6.51 17.45 -19.09
CA LYS A 95 -7.38 17.36 -17.92
C LYS A 95 -7.81 15.92 -17.72
N GLY A 96 -7.13 15.21 -16.84
CA GLY A 96 -7.50 13.85 -16.45
C GLY A 96 -6.75 13.44 -15.18
N ARG A 97 -7.44 12.71 -14.32
CA ARG A 97 -6.88 12.11 -13.10
C ARG A 97 -7.23 10.64 -13.09
N TYR A 98 -6.27 9.81 -12.72
CA TYR A 98 -6.50 8.40 -12.49
C TYR A 98 -5.96 8.01 -11.12
N ILE A 99 -6.74 7.24 -10.36
CA ILE A 99 -6.29 6.67 -9.10
C ILE A 99 -6.65 5.19 -9.07
N ASP A 100 -5.66 4.36 -8.77
CA ASP A 100 -5.86 2.97 -8.42
C ASP A 100 -5.29 2.71 -7.03
N TYR A 101 -5.65 1.57 -6.45
CA TYR A 101 -5.13 1.15 -5.16
C TYR A 101 -4.70 -0.30 -5.21
N GLY A 102 -3.84 -0.65 -4.27
CA GLY A 102 -3.63 -2.05 -3.93
C GLY A 102 -3.47 -2.21 -2.43
N ILE A 103 -3.32 -3.46 -2.04
CA ILE A 103 -3.25 -3.87 -0.64
C ILE A 103 -1.95 -4.63 -0.43
N ILE A 104 -1.27 -4.31 0.66
CA ILE A 104 -0.08 -5.01 1.15
C ILE A 104 -0.45 -5.69 2.47
N ASP A 105 -0.03 -6.94 2.65
CA ASP A 105 0.02 -7.59 3.96
C ASP A 105 1.33 -7.21 4.66
N THR A 106 1.25 -6.42 5.73
CA THR A 106 2.43 -5.92 6.45
C THR A 106 3.02 -6.96 7.41
N ARG A 107 2.33 -8.09 7.63
CA ARG A 107 2.83 -9.22 8.44
C ARG A 107 3.84 -10.07 7.67
N GLN A 108 3.86 -9.99 6.34
CA GLN A 108 4.86 -10.68 5.54
C GLN A 108 6.20 -9.93 5.59
N MET A 109 7.30 -10.69 5.67
CA MET A 109 8.64 -10.11 5.73
C MET A 109 8.97 -9.32 4.45
N VAL A 110 8.55 -9.85 3.31
CA VAL A 110 8.60 -9.23 1.99
C VAL A 110 7.25 -9.49 1.33
N TYR A 111 6.64 -8.46 0.76
CA TYR A 111 5.38 -8.56 0.03
C TYR A 111 5.50 -7.78 -1.28
N GLU A 112 5.04 -8.36 -2.38
CA GLU A 112 5.03 -7.74 -3.69
C GLU A 112 3.60 -7.71 -4.22
N THR A 113 3.22 -6.60 -4.82
CA THR A 113 1.92 -6.42 -5.47
C THR A 113 2.02 -5.44 -6.62
N VAL A 114 1.03 -5.44 -7.50
CA VAL A 114 0.98 -4.58 -8.68
C VAL A 114 -0.33 -3.80 -8.65
N ALA A 115 -0.23 -2.48 -8.82
CA ALA A 115 -1.36 -1.63 -9.16
C ALA A 115 -1.13 -1.00 -10.53
N TYR A 116 -2.16 -0.40 -11.12
CA TYR A 116 -2.04 0.23 -12.42
C TYR A 116 -2.23 1.73 -12.31
N VAL A 117 -1.50 2.48 -13.13
CA VAL A 117 -1.76 3.91 -13.28
C VAL A 117 -2.12 4.22 -14.73
N GLY A 118 -3.29 4.83 -14.91
CA GLY A 118 -3.73 5.32 -16.20
C GLY A 118 -3.02 6.63 -16.54
N VAL A 119 -2.50 6.76 -17.75
CA VAL A 119 -2.01 8.02 -18.32
C VAL A 119 -2.66 8.24 -19.68
N LYS A 120 -2.58 9.45 -20.25
CA LYS A 120 -3.08 9.69 -21.61
C LYS A 120 -2.37 8.78 -22.60
N ASN A 121 -3.15 8.09 -23.43
CA ASN A 121 -2.67 7.13 -24.40
C ASN A 121 -1.76 7.84 -25.41
N PRO A 122 -0.49 7.43 -25.57
CA PRO A 122 0.45 8.10 -26.47
C PRO A 122 0.03 8.02 -27.94
N ARG A 123 -0.87 7.10 -28.32
CA ARG A 123 -1.47 7.07 -29.66
C ARG A 123 -2.32 8.31 -29.95
N SER A 124 -2.87 8.94 -28.92
CA SER A 124 -3.68 10.15 -29.01
C SER A 124 -2.83 11.43 -28.94
N GLY A 125 -1.50 11.30 -28.96
CA GLY A 125 -0.54 12.40 -28.92
C GLY A 125 0.33 12.42 -27.67
N SER A 126 1.38 13.24 -27.70
CA SER A 126 2.30 13.41 -26.57
C SER A 126 1.59 14.07 -25.39
N ALA A 127 1.88 13.57 -24.19
CA ALA A 127 1.32 14.08 -22.95
C ALA A 127 2.32 13.98 -21.80
N THR A 128 2.15 14.85 -20.81
CA THR A 128 2.92 14.85 -19.57
C THR A 128 1.98 14.70 -18.39
N SER A 129 2.37 13.85 -17.43
CA SER A 129 1.62 13.61 -16.20
C SER A 129 2.58 13.56 -15.02
N PHE A 130 2.12 13.94 -13.84
CA PHE A 130 2.78 13.58 -12.59
C PHE A 130 2.27 12.23 -12.10
N LEU A 131 3.16 11.47 -11.47
CA LEU A 131 2.85 10.22 -10.81
C LEU A 131 3.07 10.38 -9.31
N TYR A 132 2.11 9.88 -8.54
CA TYR A 132 2.13 9.93 -7.08
C TYR A 132 1.90 8.54 -6.51
N LEU A 133 2.64 8.25 -5.45
CA LEU A 133 2.36 7.16 -4.52
C LEU A 133 1.91 7.80 -3.20
N HIS A 134 0.79 7.37 -2.63
CA HIS A 134 0.40 7.79 -1.29
C HIS A 134 -0.27 6.66 -0.51
N GLN A 135 -0.17 6.73 0.81
CA GLN A 135 -0.77 5.77 1.73
C GLN A 135 -1.95 6.44 2.43
N VAL A 136 -3.00 5.66 2.72
CA VAL A 136 -4.04 6.07 3.68
C VAL A 136 -3.89 5.22 4.94
N TYR A 137 -3.89 5.90 6.09
CA TYR A 137 -3.91 5.27 7.39
C TYR A 137 -5.36 4.92 7.74
N CYS A 138 -5.64 3.67 8.06
CA CYS A 138 -6.77 3.38 8.91
C CYS A 138 -6.36 3.83 10.32
N ILE A 139 -6.91 4.93 10.80
CA ILE A 139 -7.02 5.13 12.25
C ILE A 139 -8.05 4.08 12.66
N GLN A 140 -7.59 2.90 13.11
CA GLN A 140 -8.45 2.12 13.97
C GLN A 140 -8.61 2.94 15.23
N ASP A 141 -9.79 3.53 15.41
CA ASP A 141 -10.20 4.03 16.72
C ASP A 141 -9.94 2.91 17.71
N PHE A 142 -8.91 3.12 18.53
CA PHE A 142 -8.64 2.28 19.68
C PHE A 142 -9.85 2.44 20.59
N GLN A 143 -10.85 1.57 20.45
CA GLN A 143 -11.87 1.40 21.47
C GLN A 143 -11.12 0.87 22.69
N PRO A 144 -10.99 1.66 23.78
CA PRO A 144 -10.42 1.11 25.00
C PRO A 144 -11.30 -0.07 25.39
N GLN A 145 -10.67 -1.22 25.69
CA GLN A 145 -11.39 -2.35 26.26
C GLN A 145 -12.12 -1.84 27.51
N GLU A 146 -13.45 -1.72 27.41
CA GLU A 146 -14.26 -1.61 28.60
C GLU A 146 -14.11 -2.93 29.36
N SER A 147 -13.45 -2.85 30.51
CA SER A 147 -13.43 -3.91 31.49
C SER A 147 -14.87 -4.18 31.92
N PHE A 148 -15.47 -5.25 31.40
CA PHE A 148 -16.66 -5.82 32.00
C PHE A 148 -16.27 -6.48 33.33
N ARG A 149 -16.49 -5.74 34.43
CA ARG A 149 -16.71 -6.35 35.75
C ARG A 149 -18.20 -6.63 35.91
N GLY A 150 -18.54 -7.86 36.21
CA GLY A 150 -19.89 -8.34 36.58
C GLY A 150 -20.16 -9.67 35.86
N PHE A 151 -20.37 -10.81 36.52
CA PHE A 151 -20.89 -11.08 37.87
C PHE A 151 -20.06 -12.13 38.61
#